data_AF-A0A9D8ECG0-F1
#
_entry.id   AF-A0A9D8ECG0-F1
#
_cell.length_a   1.000
_cell.length_b   1.000
_cell.length_c   1.000
_cell.angle_alpha   90.00
_cell.angle_beta   90.00
_cell.angle_gamma   90.00
#
_symmetry.space_group_name_H-M   'P 1'
#
loop_
_entity.id
_entity.type
_entity.pdbx_description
1 polymer ?
#
loop_
_entity_poly.entity_id
_entity_poly.type
_entity_poly.pdbx_seq_one_letter_code
_entity_poly.pdbx_strand_id
1 'polypeptide(L)'
;MKLDKLTVKQIAEIDACTRCGNCLDLCSAYLGSSDVKISPKKKMEKLKKAVNIEYGFLSKLFNKKLSKEDIEALSKSAYSCTMCSRCEVDCHINIKLQDIWLKLREALVDEGQYPEILDMMRKRLNLA
;
A
#
# COMPACT_ATOMS: atom_id res chain seq x y z
N MET A 1 -3.70 -10.24 6.66
CA MET A 1 -4.43 -9.02 6.25
C MET A 1 -5.08 -9.37 4.94
N LYS A 2 -6.41 -9.42 4.88
CA LYS A 2 -7.16 -9.75 3.68
C LYS A 2 -6.91 -8.67 2.63
N LEU A 3 -6.55 -9.11 1.43
CA LEU A 3 -6.23 -8.24 0.29
C LEU A 3 -7.23 -8.44 -0.87
N ASP A 4 -8.47 -8.82 -0.53
CA ASP A 4 -9.56 -9.11 -1.47
C ASP A 4 -10.03 -7.90 -2.29
N LYS A 5 -9.65 -6.68 -1.90
CA LYS A 5 -9.86 -5.46 -2.70
C LYS A 5 -8.97 -5.36 -3.93
N LEU A 6 -7.85 -6.10 -3.96
CA LEU A 6 -6.94 -6.12 -5.11
C LEU A 6 -7.44 -7.08 -6.18
N THR A 7 -7.44 -6.61 -7.43
CA THR A 7 -7.68 -7.47 -8.59
C THR A 7 -6.48 -8.34 -8.91
N VAL A 8 -6.70 -9.44 -9.65
CA VAL A 8 -5.60 -10.30 -10.14
C VAL A 8 -4.59 -9.50 -10.98
N LYS A 9 -5.07 -8.54 -11.78
CA LYS A 9 -4.21 -7.61 -12.54
C LYS A 9 -3.29 -6.83 -11.60
N GLN A 10 -3.83 -6.24 -10.54
CA GLN A 10 -3.05 -5.47 -9.58
C GLN A 10 -2.06 -6.34 -8.80
N ILE A 11 -2.43 -7.57 -8.46
CA ILE A 11 -1.50 -8.53 -7.85
C ILE A 11 -0.32 -8.81 -8.80
N ALA A 12 -0.59 -9.02 -10.10
CA ALA A 12 0.45 -9.19 -11.10
C ALA A 12 1.32 -7.93 -11.28
N GLU A 13 0.73 -6.73 -11.26
CA GLU A 13 1.46 -5.45 -11.31
C GLU A 13 2.37 -5.25 -10.07
N ILE A 14 1.89 -5.61 -8.88
CA ILE A 14 2.70 -5.57 -7.64
C ILE A 14 3.88 -6.54 -7.76
N ASP A 15 3.67 -7.73 -8.31
CA ASP A 15 4.74 -8.69 -8.52
C ASP A 15 5.75 -8.22 -9.58
N ALA A 16 5.26 -7.61 -10.67
CA ALA A 16 6.06 -7.12 -11.80
C ALA A 16 6.97 -5.93 -11.44
N CYS A 17 6.77 -5.26 -10.29
CA CYS A 17 7.62 -4.15 -9.87
C CYS A 17 9.11 -4.51 -9.87
N THR A 18 9.89 -3.83 -10.71
CA THR A 18 11.34 -4.06 -10.88
C THR A 18 12.20 -3.44 -9.78
N ARG A 19 11.60 -2.65 -8.88
CA ARG A 19 12.30 -1.92 -7.79
C ARG A 19 13.32 -0.89 -8.30
N CYS A 20 13.19 -0.37 -9.52
CA CYS A 20 14.11 0.62 -10.12
C CYS A 20 14.27 1.89 -9.29
N GLY A 21 13.17 2.43 -8.74
CA GLY A 21 13.20 3.61 -7.86
C GLY A 21 12.85 4.93 -8.53
N ASN A 22 12.58 5.01 -9.84
CA ASN A 22 12.16 6.25 -10.50
C ASN A 22 10.98 6.97 -9.83
N CYS A 23 10.08 6.21 -9.19
CA CYS A 23 8.96 6.78 -8.45
C CYS A 23 9.37 7.63 -7.24
N LEU A 24 10.61 7.51 -6.75
CA LEU A 24 11.13 8.28 -5.61
C LEU A 24 11.25 9.76 -5.94
N ASP A 25 11.83 10.10 -7.10
CA ASP A 25 12.12 11.47 -7.51
C ASP A 25 10.85 12.28 -7.85
N LEU A 26 9.72 11.59 -8.00
CA LEU A 26 8.43 12.19 -8.35
C LEU A 26 7.48 12.32 -7.15
N CYS A 27 7.75 11.62 -6.05
CA CYS A 27 6.82 11.55 -4.93
C CYS A 27 6.97 12.76 -3.99
N SER A 28 6.03 13.71 -4.07
CA SER A 28 6.04 14.90 -3.21
C SER A 28 5.98 14.59 -1.72
N ALA A 29 5.25 13.55 -1.29
CA ALA A 29 5.18 13.15 0.11
C ALA A 29 6.53 12.68 0.65
N TYR A 30 7.25 11.87 -0.13
CA TYR A 30 8.60 11.43 0.22
C TYR A 30 9.57 12.60 0.20
N LEU A 31 9.59 13.41 -0.85
CA LEU A 31 10.50 14.56 -0.97
C LEU A 31 10.28 15.60 0.11
N GLY A 32 9.03 15.84 0.53
CA GLY A 32 8.72 16.80 1.58
C GLY A 32 9.02 16.32 3.00
N SER A 33 9.06 15.00 3.24
CA SER A 33 9.33 14.44 4.58
C SER A 33 10.74 13.87 4.74
N SER A 34 11.40 13.52 3.64
CA SER A 34 12.62 12.72 3.59
C SER A 34 12.53 11.36 4.32
N ASP A 35 11.32 10.90 4.65
CA ASP A 35 11.12 9.61 5.33
C ASP A 35 11.01 8.48 4.29
N VAL A 36 12.09 7.71 4.16
CA VAL A 36 12.18 6.55 3.27
C VAL A 36 11.06 5.52 3.54
N LYS A 37 10.54 5.44 4.77
CA LYS A 37 9.49 4.47 5.15
C LYS A 37 8.16 4.72 4.44
N ILE A 38 7.91 5.95 4.00
CA ILE A 38 6.68 6.33 3.28
C ILE A 38 6.86 6.41 1.77
N SER A 39 8.10 6.29 1.29
CA SER A 39 8.42 6.35 -0.14
C SER A 39 7.62 5.32 -0.96
N PRO A 40 7.26 5.63 -2.21
CA PRO A 40 6.46 4.72 -3.04
C PRO A 40 7.16 3.38 -3.29
N LYS A 41 8.50 3.38 -3.44
CA LYS A 41 9.30 2.15 -3.54
C LYS A 41 9.17 1.30 -2.28
N LYS A 42 9.41 1.87 -1.10
CA LYS A 42 9.33 1.11 0.16
C LYS A 42 7.91 0.63 0.45
N LYS A 43 6.91 1.43 0.11
CA LYS A 43 5.49 1.05 0.19
C LYS A 43 5.18 -0.15 -0.70
N MET A 44 5.66 -0.15 -1.94
CA MET A 44 5.50 -1.28 -2.86
C MET A 44 6.17 -2.55 -2.32
N GLU A 45 7.38 -2.44 -1.76
CA GLU A 45 8.04 -3.60 -1.12
C GLU A 45 7.24 -4.17 0.05
N LYS A 46 6.71 -3.31 0.93
CA LYS A 46 5.86 -3.73 2.06
C LYS A 46 4.56 -4.38 1.56
N LEU A 47 3.93 -3.81 0.54
CA LEU A 47 2.72 -4.38 -0.06
C LEU A 47 3.00 -5.73 -0.74
N LYS A 48 4.11 -5.86 -1.47
CA LYS A 48 4.53 -7.13 -2.07
C LYS A 48 4.78 -8.20 -1.00
N LYS A 49 5.38 -7.84 0.14
CA LYS A 49 5.50 -8.75 1.30
C LYS A 49 4.13 -9.18 1.82
N ALA A 50 3.17 -8.26 1.95
CA ALA A 50 1.80 -8.57 2.37
C ALA A 50 1.08 -9.51 1.39
N VAL A 51 1.15 -9.23 0.08
CA VAL A 51 0.60 -10.09 -0.99
C VAL A 51 1.21 -11.48 -0.94
N ASN A 52 2.53 -11.59 -0.79
CA ASN A 52 3.21 -12.89 -0.71
C ASN A 52 2.83 -13.68 0.54
N ILE A 53 2.58 -13.00 1.66
CA ILE A 53 2.12 -13.65 2.89
C ILE A 53 0.69 -14.15 2.74
N GLU A 54 -0.20 -13.36 2.14
CA GLU A 54 -1.61 -13.68 1.98
C GLU A 54 -1.84 -14.79 0.93
N TYR A 55 -1.18 -14.70 -0.23
CA TYR A 55 -1.47 -15.57 -1.38
C TYR A 55 -0.36 -16.57 -1.71
N GLY A 56 0.86 -16.38 -1.21
CA GLY A 56 2.02 -17.21 -1.56
C GLY A 56 1.94 -18.63 -1.01
N PHE A 57 2.26 -19.62 -1.85
CA PHE A 57 2.25 -21.05 -1.48
C PHE A 57 3.12 -21.35 -0.26
N LEU A 58 4.37 -20.87 -0.24
CA LEU A 58 5.28 -21.08 0.88
C LEU A 58 4.78 -20.40 2.16
N SER A 59 4.13 -19.25 2.06
CA SER A 59 3.56 -18.55 3.22
C SER A 59 2.44 -19.35 3.86
N LYS A 60 1.60 -20.00 3.04
CA LYS A 60 0.56 -20.94 3.52
C LYS A 60 1.17 -22.17 4.17
N LEU A 61 2.18 -22.77 3.54
CA LEU A 61 2.87 -23.95 4.08
C LEU A 61 3.51 -23.69 5.45
N PHE A 62 4.12 -22.52 5.62
CA PHE A 62 4.79 -22.12 6.86
C PHE A 62 3.92 -21.28 7.80
N ASN A 63 2.61 -21.14 7.53
CA ASN A 63 1.68 -20.31 8.32
C ASN A 63 2.21 -18.89 8.63
N LYS A 64 2.91 -18.26 7.68
CA LYS A 64 3.46 -16.92 7.86
C LYS A 64 2.34 -15.91 8.04
N LYS A 65 2.53 -14.96 8.95
CA LYS A 65 1.61 -13.85 9.19
C LYS A 65 2.38 -12.53 9.23
N LEU A 66 1.73 -11.44 8.84
CA LEU A 66 2.27 -10.10 9.05
C LEU A 66 2.26 -9.81 10.55
N SER A 67 3.32 -9.15 11.04
CA SER A 67 3.33 -8.64 12.41
C SER A 67 2.43 -7.39 12.52
N LYS A 68 2.11 -6.97 13.75
CA LYS A 68 1.36 -5.73 13.96
C LYS A 68 2.13 -4.53 13.43
N GLU A 69 3.44 -4.53 13.63
CA GLU A 69 4.36 -3.49 13.18
C GLU A 69 4.44 -3.43 11.64
N ASP A 70 4.38 -4.58 10.96
CA ASP A 70 4.30 -4.62 9.50
C ASP A 70 3.02 -3.92 8.99
N ILE A 71 1.87 -4.21 9.62
CA ILE A 71 0.57 -3.64 9.25
C ILE A 71 0.55 -2.14 9.55
N GLU A 72 1.02 -1.72 10.73
CA GLU A 72 1.11 -0.31 11.11
C GLU A 72 2.03 0.47 10.15
N ALA A 73 3.20 -0.10 9.82
CA ALA A 73 4.14 0.52 8.90
C ALA A 73 3.61 0.59 7.46
N LEU A 74 2.73 -0.34 7.06
CA LEU A 74 2.04 -0.31 5.77
C LEU A 74 0.91 0.72 5.78
N SER A 75 0.11 0.78 6.85
CA SER A 75 -0.95 1.77 7.05
C SER A 75 -0.40 3.18 7.04
N LYS A 76 0.61 3.48 7.87
CA LYS A 76 1.28 4.80 7.89
C LYS A 76 1.74 5.19 6.49
N SER A 77 2.40 4.29 5.77
CA SER A 77 2.87 4.54 4.40
C SER A 77 1.70 4.80 3.43
N ALA A 78 0.62 4.02 3.50
CA ALA A 78 -0.57 4.19 2.67
C ALA A 78 -1.24 5.55 2.91
N TYR A 79 -1.39 5.96 4.16
CA TYR A 79 -2.06 7.22 4.55
C TYR A 79 -1.16 8.46 4.43
N SER A 80 0.16 8.33 4.39
CA SER A 80 1.06 9.42 3.97
C SER A 80 1.01 9.72 2.46
N CYS A 81 0.35 8.89 1.66
CA CYS A 81 0.15 9.18 0.24
C CYS A 81 -0.83 10.35 0.04
N THR A 82 -0.47 11.32 -0.78
CA THR A 82 -1.39 12.40 -1.19
C THR A 82 -2.29 12.01 -2.35
N MET A 83 -2.15 10.78 -2.88
CA MET A 83 -2.91 10.28 -4.04
C MET A 83 -2.76 11.15 -5.30
N CYS A 84 -1.61 11.82 -5.50
CA CYS A 84 -1.36 12.70 -6.64
C CYS A 84 -0.92 12.00 -7.95
N SER A 85 -0.76 10.68 -7.93
CA SER A 85 -0.38 9.82 -9.08
C SER A 85 0.94 10.12 -9.78
N ARG A 86 1.75 11.08 -9.29
CA ARG A 86 3.05 11.42 -9.90
C ARG A 86 3.99 10.22 -10.05
N CYS A 87 3.92 9.25 -9.15
CA CYS A 87 4.75 8.04 -9.22
C CYS A 87 4.45 7.14 -10.42
N GLU A 88 3.34 7.34 -11.14
CA GLU A 88 2.99 6.59 -12.35
C GLU A 88 3.58 7.20 -13.62
N VAL A 89 3.80 8.52 -13.62
CA VAL A 89 4.17 9.30 -14.82
C VAL A 89 5.42 8.74 -15.49
N ASP A 90 6.40 8.31 -14.69
CA ASP A 90 7.68 7.76 -15.16
C ASP A 90 7.84 6.28 -14.80
N CYS A 91 6.74 5.55 -14.60
CA CYS A 91 6.83 4.11 -14.41
C CYS A 91 7.12 3.42 -15.75
N HIS A 92 8.36 2.96 -15.95
CA HIS A 92 8.79 2.29 -17.19
C HIS A 92 7.97 1.05 -17.59
N ILE A 93 7.30 0.43 -16.63
CA ILE A 93 6.43 -0.74 -16.84
C ILE A 93 4.95 -0.42 -16.62
N ASN A 94 4.60 0.87 -16.56
CA ASN A 94 3.23 1.40 -16.54
C ASN A 94 2.32 0.82 -15.44
N ILE A 95 2.86 0.59 -14.24
CA ILE A 95 2.05 0.20 -13.07
C ILE A 95 1.17 1.38 -12.65
N LYS A 96 -0.13 1.14 -12.51
CA LYS A 96 -1.10 2.10 -11.96
C LYS A 96 -1.06 2.12 -10.43
N LEU A 97 0.00 2.73 -9.90
CA LEU A 97 0.32 2.76 -8.47
C LEU A 97 -0.78 3.39 -7.61
N GLN A 98 -1.42 4.47 -8.06
CA GLN A 98 -2.50 5.15 -7.34
C GLN A 98 -3.68 4.19 -7.13
N ASP A 99 -4.10 3.46 -8.16
CA ASP A 99 -5.19 2.50 -8.06
C ASP A 99 -4.88 1.41 -7.02
N ILE A 100 -3.63 0.91 -7.03
CA ILE A 100 -3.15 -0.04 -6.03
C ILE A 100 -3.17 0.57 -4.62
N TRP A 101 -2.74 1.83 -4.46
CA TRP A 101 -2.79 2.52 -3.16
C TRP A 101 -4.21 2.75 -2.66
N LEU A 102 -5.15 3.02 -3.56
CA LEU A 102 -6.57 3.14 -3.22
C LEU A 102 -7.12 1.81 -2.71
N LYS A 103 -6.85 0.71 -3.42
CA LYS A 103 -7.27 -0.64 -2.98
C LYS A 103 -6.61 -1.08 -1.67
N LEU A 104 -5.36 -0.69 -1.45
CA LEU A 104 -4.71 -0.90 -0.16
C LEU A 104 -5.42 -0.13 0.96
N ARG A 105 -5.83 1.13 0.74
CA ARG A 105 -6.59 1.89 1.73
C ARG A 105 -7.94 1.24 2.03
N GLU A 106 -8.66 0.80 1.01
CA GLU A 106 -9.93 0.06 1.18
C GLU A 106 -9.73 -1.19 2.07
N ALA A 107 -8.71 -2.00 1.79
CA ALA A 107 -8.40 -3.19 2.59
C ALA A 107 -8.02 -2.85 4.05
N LEU A 108 -7.25 -1.77 4.25
CA LEU A 108 -6.89 -1.30 5.58
C LEU A 108 -8.11 -0.78 6.37
N VAL A 109 -9.08 -0.14 5.71
CA VAL A 109 -10.33 0.29 6.34
C VAL A 109 -11.14 -0.91 6.83
N ASP A 110 -11.26 -1.96 6.02
CA ASP A 110 -11.97 -3.19 6.39
C ASP A 110 -11.35 -3.88 7.63
N GLU A 111 -10.05 -3.70 7.87
CA GLU A 111 -9.35 -4.23 9.05
C GLU A 111 -9.21 -3.25 10.22
N GLY A 112 -9.80 -2.04 10.11
CA GLY A 112 -9.69 -1.01 11.15
C GLY A 112 -8.29 -0.41 11.29
N GLN A 113 -7.44 -0.53 10.26
CA GLN A 113 -6.04 -0.09 10.23
C GLN A 113 -5.89 1.27 9.54
N TYR A 114 -6.56 2.29 10.06
CA TYR A 114 -6.58 3.63 9.48
C TYR A 114 -6.37 4.70 10.56
N PRO A 115 -5.99 5.94 10.21
CA PRO A 115 -5.76 7.01 11.18
C PRO A 115 -7.02 7.38 11.95
N GLU A 116 -6.93 7.50 13.28
CA GLU A 116 -8.05 7.84 14.19
C GLU A 116 -8.79 9.12 13.81
N ILE A 117 -8.09 10.09 13.18
CA ILE A 117 -8.72 11.33 12.71
C ILE A 117 -9.87 11.08 11.70
N LEU A 118 -9.86 9.93 11.01
CA LEU A 118 -10.92 9.55 10.07
C LEU A 118 -12.18 9.02 10.77
N ASP A 119 -12.12 8.67 12.06
CA ASP A 119 -13.32 8.25 12.82
C ASP A 119 -14.35 9.36 12.92
N MET A 120 -13.90 10.63 12.94
CA MET A 120 -14.81 11.77 12.90
C MET A 120 -15.65 11.77 11.61
N MET A 121 -15.05 11.41 10.47
CA MET A 121 -15.78 11.33 9.20
C MET A 121 -16.80 10.19 9.24
N ARG A 122 -16.39 9.02 9.77
CA ARG A 122 -17.28 7.85 9.88
C ARG A 122 -18.51 8.13 10.74
N LYS A 123 -18.33 8.81 11.88
CA LYS A 123 -19.42 9.24 12.77
C LYS A 123 -20.39 10.19 12.07
N ARG A 124 -19.88 11.17 11.31
CA ARG A 124 -20.73 12.15 10.60
C ARG A 124 -21.51 11.55 9.43
N LEU A 125 -20.97 10.53 8.79
CA LEU A 125 -21.61 9.85 7.67
C LEU A 125 -22.59 8.73 8.12
N ASN A 126 -22.81 8.55 9.43
CA ASN A 126 -23.62 7.46 10.00
C ASN A 126 -23.18 6.07 9.51
N LEU A 127 -21.87 5.87 9.33
CA LEU A 127 -21.26 4.60 8.88
C LEU A 127 -20.76 3.76 10.07
N ALA A 128 -21.23 4.05 11.28
CA ALA A 128 -20.88 3.40 12.53
C ALA A 128 -22.13 2.98 13.29
#